data_AF-A0A954E8X0-F1
#
_entry.id   AF-A0A954E8X0-F1
#
_cell.length_a   1.000
_cell.length_b   1.000
_cell.length_c   1.000
_cell.angle_alpha   90.00
_cell.angle_beta   90.00
_cell.angle_gamma   90.00
#
_symmetry.space_group_name_H-M   'P 1'
#
loop_
_entity.id
_entity.type
_entity.pdbx_description
1 polymer ?
#
loop_
_entity_poly.entity_id
_entity_poly.type
_entity_poly.pdbx_seq_one_letter_code
_entity_poly.pdbx_strand_id
1 'polypeptide(L)'
;MSVDPCHDEPLVLGSHRLQSRLIVGTGKYATFYLMRDCLVASGSEVITVAVRRERLIDAEGRNILDYIDLSRYTILPNTAGCFNAADAVRVARLGREILEGLENPGADWVKLEVLGDKKTLLPDPLATVEATRELVADGFQVLVYSTDDPITAIRLKEAGATSVMPAGSPIGSGQGILNPNNIRICLEYLKEGDPGYPVIVDAGVGTASDVSQAMELGVDGVLLNTGIAGAKDPLRMAHAMRDACRAGRQAWLAGRIPRKLYATASSPETGVVGS
;
A
#
# COMPACT_ATOMS: atom_id res chain seq x y z
N MET A 1 -34.55 6.74 3.66
CA MET A 1 -33.31 6.57 4.46
C MET A 1 -32.27 7.45 3.80
N SER A 2 -31.67 8.40 4.52
CA SER A 2 -30.60 9.22 3.96
C SER A 2 -29.38 8.33 3.71
N VAL A 3 -28.95 8.21 2.45
CA VAL A 3 -27.67 7.58 2.11
C VAL A 3 -26.58 8.42 2.78
N ASP A 4 -25.68 7.79 3.54
CA ASP A 4 -24.51 8.49 4.10
C ASP A 4 -23.72 9.08 2.92
N PRO A 5 -23.54 10.41 2.84
CA PRO A 5 -22.83 11.04 1.74
C PRO A 5 -21.37 10.61 1.64
N CYS A 6 -20.82 9.98 2.68
CA CYS A 6 -19.45 9.46 2.73
C CYS A 6 -19.34 7.95 2.43
N HIS A 7 -20.43 7.28 2.02
CA HIS A 7 -20.41 5.85 1.71
C HIS A 7 -19.41 5.53 0.58
N ASP A 8 -18.52 4.56 0.83
CA ASP A 8 -17.56 4.01 -0.13
C ASP A 8 -17.68 2.49 -0.15
N GLU A 9 -17.48 1.88 -1.31
CA GLU A 9 -17.44 0.43 -1.43
C GLU A 9 -16.15 -0.13 -0.79
N PRO A 10 -16.20 -1.34 -0.20
CA PRO A 10 -15.02 -1.97 0.35
C PRO A 10 -13.91 -2.17 -0.71
N LEU A 11 -12.65 -2.02 -0.29
CA LEU A 11 -11.51 -2.44 -1.08
C LEU A 11 -11.49 -3.98 -1.17
N VAL A 12 -11.44 -4.52 -2.38
CA VAL A 12 -11.34 -5.96 -2.61
C VAL A 12 -9.93 -6.28 -3.11
N LEU A 13 -9.23 -7.14 -2.38
CA LEU A 13 -7.91 -7.65 -2.76
C LEU A 13 -8.03 -9.17 -2.87
N GLY A 14 -8.28 -9.65 -4.10
CA GLY A 14 -8.62 -11.04 -4.39
C GLY A 14 -9.78 -11.54 -3.52
N SER A 15 -9.54 -12.49 -2.61
CA SER A 15 -10.59 -13.09 -1.76
C SER A 15 -11.01 -12.22 -0.56
N HIS A 16 -10.27 -11.14 -0.25
CA HIS A 16 -10.48 -10.38 0.97
C HIS A 16 -11.16 -9.03 0.72
N ARG A 17 -12.06 -8.66 1.63
CA ARG A 17 -12.80 -7.38 1.60
C ARG A 17 -12.38 -6.53 2.80
N LEU A 18 -11.97 -5.30 2.54
CA LEU A 18 -11.40 -4.39 3.52
C LEU A 18 -12.17 -3.06 3.53
N GLN A 19 -12.42 -2.51 4.71
CA GLN A 19 -12.97 -1.17 4.88
C GLN A 19 -11.87 -0.10 4.84
N SER A 20 -10.69 -0.43 5.38
CA SER A 20 -9.51 0.43 5.33
C SER A 20 -8.77 0.27 4.01
N ARG A 21 -8.39 1.41 3.44
CA ARG A 21 -7.53 1.51 2.24
C ARG A 21 -6.06 1.78 2.59
N LEU A 22 -5.74 1.83 3.89
CA LEU A 22 -4.40 2.04 4.40
C LEU A 22 -3.83 0.71 4.92
N ILE A 23 -2.73 0.26 4.32
CA ILE A 23 -1.98 -0.93 4.75
C ILE A 23 -0.71 -0.47 5.46
N VAL A 24 -0.40 -1.05 6.62
CA VAL A 24 0.69 -0.56 7.48
C VAL A 24 1.75 -1.64 7.72
N GLY A 25 3.02 -1.29 7.54
CA GLY A 25 4.13 -2.17 7.91
C GLY A 25 4.42 -2.16 9.40
N THR A 26 5.10 -3.22 9.86
CA THR A 26 5.40 -3.48 11.28
C THR A 26 6.86 -3.21 11.65
N GLY A 27 7.69 -2.81 10.69
CA GLY A 27 9.13 -2.62 10.90
C GLY A 27 9.49 -1.24 11.42
N LYS A 28 10.68 -1.15 12.05
CA LYS A 28 11.35 0.11 12.45
C LYS A 28 10.72 0.91 13.60
N TYR A 29 9.68 0.40 14.26
CA TYR A 29 9.17 1.01 15.49
C TYR A 29 10.18 0.84 16.63
N ALA A 30 10.23 1.81 17.55
CA ALA A 30 11.13 1.77 18.69
C ALA A 30 10.83 0.61 19.65
N THR A 31 9.56 0.22 19.78
CA THR A 31 9.12 -0.93 20.59
C THR A 31 7.89 -1.59 19.95
N PHE A 32 7.66 -2.86 20.26
CA PHE A 32 6.44 -3.55 19.82
C PHE A 32 5.16 -2.99 20.44
N TYR A 33 5.22 -2.40 21.64
CA TYR A 33 4.08 -1.69 22.23
C TYR A 33 3.69 -0.46 21.40
N LEU A 34 4.69 0.36 21.02
CA LEU A 34 4.45 1.53 20.17
C LEU A 34 3.95 1.12 18.79
N MET A 35 4.51 0.05 18.21
CA MET A 35 4.01 -0.55 16.97
C MET A 35 2.52 -0.87 17.10
N ARG A 36 2.13 -1.69 18.08
CA ARG A 36 0.74 -2.08 18.35
C ARG A 36 -0.17 -0.84 18.43
N ASP A 37 0.21 0.15 19.22
CA ASP A 37 -0.61 1.35 19.42
C ASP A 37 -0.76 2.15 18.11
N CYS A 38 0.28 2.22 17.28
CA CYS A 38 0.23 2.84 15.96
C CYS A 38 -0.65 2.05 14.97
N LEU A 39 -0.58 0.71 14.98
CA LEU A 39 -1.42 -0.14 14.14
C LEU A 39 -2.89 0.09 14.49
N VAL A 40 -3.23 0.19 15.79
CA VAL A 40 -4.60 0.49 16.24
C VAL A 40 -5.04 1.87 15.76
N ALA A 41 -4.20 2.89 15.98
CA ALA A 41 -4.49 4.28 15.62
C ALA A 41 -4.66 4.51 14.12
N SER A 42 -3.90 3.79 13.29
CA SER A 42 -3.98 3.84 11.83
C SER A 42 -5.33 3.35 11.29
N GLY A 43 -6.08 2.56 12.07
CA GLY A 43 -7.31 1.93 11.62
C GLY A 43 -7.10 0.91 10.49
N SER A 44 -5.86 0.45 10.25
CA SER A 44 -5.59 -0.60 9.28
C SER A 44 -6.27 -1.91 9.68
N GLU A 45 -6.66 -2.70 8.67
CA GLU A 45 -7.10 -4.09 8.80
C GLU A 45 -6.03 -5.07 8.27
N VAL A 46 -5.09 -4.58 7.46
CA VAL A 46 -3.99 -5.36 6.89
C VAL A 46 -2.66 -4.81 7.35
N ILE A 47 -1.79 -5.69 7.84
CA ILE A 47 -0.44 -5.31 8.24
C ILE A 47 0.60 -6.16 7.53
N THR A 48 1.74 -5.56 7.18
CA THR A 48 2.83 -6.32 6.56
C THR A 48 3.86 -6.77 7.57
N VAL A 49 4.28 -8.03 7.47
CA VAL A 49 5.29 -8.64 8.33
C VAL A 49 6.35 -9.29 7.45
N ALA A 50 7.63 -9.02 7.73
CA ALA A 50 8.74 -9.68 7.05
C ALA A 50 8.95 -11.07 7.67
N VAL A 51 8.65 -12.12 6.90
CA VAL A 51 8.59 -13.53 7.39
C VAL A 51 9.96 -14.22 7.47
N ARG A 52 11.01 -13.49 7.86
CA ARG A 52 12.32 -14.08 8.15
C ARG A 52 12.45 -14.29 9.65
N ARG A 53 12.99 -15.44 10.08
CA ARG A 53 13.15 -15.80 11.51
C ARG A 53 13.86 -14.71 12.32
N GLU A 54 14.90 -14.09 11.75
CA GLU A 54 15.66 -12.97 12.33
C GLU A 54 14.86 -11.67 12.49
N ARG A 55 13.72 -11.55 11.80
CA ARG A 55 12.84 -10.37 11.83
C ARG A 55 11.64 -10.54 12.75
N LEU A 56 11.33 -11.77 13.15
CA LEU A 56 10.24 -12.06 14.07
C LEU A 56 10.66 -11.83 15.53
N ILE A 57 11.94 -12.02 15.84
CA ILE A 57 12.48 -11.92 17.19
C ILE A 57 13.37 -10.69 17.31
N ASP A 58 13.12 -9.82 18.29
CA ASP A 58 13.97 -8.66 18.56
C ASP A 58 15.24 -8.99 19.37
N ALA A 59 16.06 -7.98 19.65
CA ALA A 59 17.31 -8.14 20.41
C ALA A 59 17.09 -8.67 21.84
N GLU A 60 15.88 -8.48 22.38
CA GLU A 60 15.48 -8.94 23.71
C GLU A 60 14.79 -10.32 23.68
N GLY A 61 14.68 -10.96 22.51
CA GLY A 61 14.10 -12.29 22.37
C GLY A 61 12.56 -12.31 22.28
N ARG A 62 11.91 -11.15 22.15
CA ARG A 62 10.45 -11.05 22.05
C ARG A 62 9.99 -11.31 20.62
N ASN A 63 8.89 -12.03 20.46
CA ASN A 63 8.30 -12.28 19.15
C ASN A 63 7.29 -11.19 18.79
N ILE A 64 7.44 -10.58 17.61
CA ILE A 64 6.52 -9.54 17.10
C ILE A 64 5.06 -10.00 17.05
N LEU A 65 4.83 -11.30 16.79
CA LEU A 65 3.50 -11.87 16.68
C LEU A 65 2.74 -11.85 18.01
N ASP A 66 3.46 -11.86 19.14
CA ASP A 66 2.85 -11.75 20.48
C ASP A 66 2.24 -10.36 20.75
N TYR A 67 2.55 -9.38 19.90
CA TYR A 67 2.09 -7.99 20.00
C TYR A 67 1.07 -7.62 18.93
N ILE A 68 0.72 -8.57 18.05
CA ILE A 68 -0.25 -8.39 16.98
C ILE A 68 -1.52 -9.16 17.36
N ASP A 69 -2.65 -8.46 17.35
CA ASP A 69 -3.96 -9.09 17.50
C ASP A 69 -4.36 -9.81 16.20
N LEU A 70 -4.05 -11.10 16.12
CA LEU A 70 -4.32 -11.93 14.95
C LEU A 70 -5.81 -12.11 14.65
N SER A 71 -6.70 -11.82 15.61
CA SER A 71 -8.15 -11.83 15.38
C SER A 71 -8.64 -10.58 14.65
N ARG A 72 -7.86 -9.50 14.72
CA ARG A 72 -8.17 -8.20 14.11
C ARG A 72 -7.50 -8.02 12.76
N TYR A 73 -6.27 -8.51 12.60
CA TYR A 73 -5.44 -8.20 11.44
C TYR A 73 -5.31 -9.37 10.48
N THR A 74 -5.51 -9.09 9.20
CA THR A 74 -5.03 -9.96 8.12
C THR A 74 -3.55 -9.65 7.90
N ILE A 75 -2.68 -10.64 8.02
CA ILE A 75 -1.24 -10.45 7.80
C ILE A 75 -0.94 -10.60 6.33
N LEU A 76 -0.26 -9.61 5.75
CA LEU A 76 0.31 -9.67 4.41
C LEU A 76 1.82 -9.97 4.53
N PRO A 77 2.25 -11.24 4.40
CA PRO A 77 3.65 -11.60 4.55
C PRO A 77 4.45 -11.07 3.34
N ASN A 78 5.63 -10.49 3.59
CA ASN A 78 6.45 -9.95 2.51
C ASN A 78 7.79 -10.67 2.35
N THR A 79 8.32 -10.62 1.13
CA THR A 79 9.63 -11.18 0.78
C THR A 79 10.77 -10.17 0.92
N ALA A 80 10.61 -9.15 1.78
CA ALA A 80 11.60 -8.07 1.95
C ALA A 80 13.02 -8.60 2.10
N GLY A 81 13.95 -7.99 1.36
CA GLY A 81 15.37 -8.34 1.34
C GLY A 81 15.74 -9.50 0.40
N CYS A 82 14.83 -9.96 -0.47
CA CYS A 82 15.16 -10.89 -1.54
C CYS A 82 15.68 -10.10 -2.75
N PHE A 83 16.70 -10.64 -3.42
CA PHE A 83 17.36 -10.01 -4.57
C PHE A 83 17.34 -10.90 -5.83
N ASN A 84 16.58 -11.99 -5.79
CA ASN A 84 16.32 -12.88 -6.91
C ASN A 84 14.97 -13.58 -6.72
N ALA A 85 14.41 -14.11 -7.81
CA ALA A 85 13.10 -14.75 -7.82
C ALA A 85 13.04 -15.98 -6.90
N ALA A 86 14.05 -16.87 -6.97
CA ALA A 86 14.07 -18.12 -6.22
C ALA A 86 14.02 -17.90 -4.69
N ASP A 87 14.76 -16.92 -4.17
CA ASP A 87 14.71 -16.55 -2.77
C ASP A 87 13.36 -15.97 -2.36
N ALA A 88 12.77 -15.11 -3.20
CA ALA A 88 11.45 -14.55 -2.93
C ALA A 88 10.38 -15.64 -2.87
N VAL A 89 10.38 -16.57 -3.82
CA VAL A 89 9.44 -17.70 -3.83
C VAL A 89 9.60 -18.56 -2.57
N ARG A 90 10.84 -18.91 -2.19
CA ARG A 90 11.12 -19.69 -0.99
C ARG A 90 10.63 -18.98 0.28
N VAL A 91 10.85 -17.67 0.39
CA VAL A 91 10.39 -16.87 1.54
C VAL A 91 8.87 -16.76 1.56
N ALA A 92 8.21 -16.64 0.41
CA ALA A 92 6.76 -16.62 0.31
C ALA A 92 6.12 -17.93 0.79
N ARG A 93 6.64 -19.08 0.36
CA ARG A 93 6.20 -20.41 0.81
C ARG A 93 6.34 -20.58 2.32
N LEU A 94 7.48 -20.16 2.89
CA LEU A 94 7.68 -20.15 4.35
C LEU A 94 6.66 -19.22 5.06
N GLY A 95 6.38 -18.06 4.48
CA GLY A 95 5.37 -17.14 4.99
C GLY A 95 3.99 -17.77 5.07
N ARG A 96 3.56 -18.46 3.99
CA ARG A 96 2.31 -19.22 3.96
C ARG A 96 2.27 -20.27 5.06
N GLU A 97 3.30 -21.12 5.19
CA GLU A 97 3.35 -22.17 6.22
C GLU A 97 3.19 -21.59 7.65
N ILE A 98 3.85 -20.47 7.93
CA ILE A 98 3.73 -19.78 9.22
C ILE A 98 2.28 -19.29 9.44
N LEU A 99 1.68 -18.65 8.45
CA LEU A 99 0.33 -18.08 8.58
C LEU A 99 -0.77 -19.15 8.60
N GLU A 100 -0.60 -20.26 7.90
CA GLU A 100 -1.47 -21.44 8.00
C GLU A 100 -1.46 -22.00 9.42
N GLY A 101 -0.28 -22.13 10.04
CA GLY A 101 -0.15 -22.57 11.43
C GLY A 101 -0.74 -21.61 12.46
N LEU A 102 -0.90 -20.32 12.10
CA LEU A 102 -1.57 -19.30 12.89
C LEU A 102 -3.06 -19.15 12.56
N GLU A 103 -3.57 -19.93 11.60
CA GLU A 103 -4.93 -19.81 11.05
C GLU A 103 -5.28 -18.37 10.61
N ASN A 104 -4.28 -17.61 10.16
CA ASN A 104 -4.48 -16.22 9.75
C ASN A 104 -5.05 -16.18 8.31
N PRO A 105 -6.07 -15.34 8.04
CA PRO A 105 -6.69 -15.29 6.71
C PRO A 105 -5.71 -14.94 5.58
N GLY A 106 -4.61 -14.22 5.88
CA GLY A 106 -3.64 -13.83 4.87
C GLY A 106 -2.67 -14.93 4.42
N ALA A 107 -2.88 -16.19 4.80
CA ALA A 107 -2.06 -17.31 4.37
C ALA A 107 -2.05 -17.53 2.84
N ASP A 108 -3.12 -17.11 2.15
CA ASP A 108 -3.21 -17.15 0.68
C ASP A 108 -2.48 -15.97 -0.01
N TRP A 109 -2.07 -14.94 0.75
CA TRP A 109 -1.39 -13.76 0.25
C TRP A 109 0.12 -13.82 0.30
N VAL A 110 0.73 -13.03 -0.60
CA VAL A 110 2.12 -12.61 -0.49
C VAL A 110 2.29 -11.19 -1.02
N LYS A 111 2.98 -10.35 -0.26
CA LYS A 111 3.59 -9.12 -0.76
C LYS A 111 4.94 -9.47 -1.39
N LEU A 112 4.96 -9.56 -2.72
CA LEU A 112 6.16 -9.91 -3.46
C LEU A 112 7.06 -8.68 -3.62
N GLU A 113 8.27 -8.79 -3.10
CA GLU A 113 9.37 -7.83 -3.22
C GLU A 113 10.64 -8.56 -3.71
N VAL A 114 11.05 -8.28 -4.95
CA VAL A 114 12.35 -8.72 -5.49
C VAL A 114 13.16 -7.48 -5.83
N LEU A 115 14.15 -7.16 -4.99
CA LEU A 115 14.91 -5.92 -5.07
C LEU A 115 16.08 -6.05 -6.07
N GLY A 116 16.32 -5.01 -6.87
CA GLY A 116 17.45 -4.97 -7.80
C GLY A 116 18.78 -4.62 -7.13
N ASP A 117 18.75 -3.78 -6.09
CA ASP A 117 19.97 -3.43 -5.35
C ASP A 117 19.69 -2.93 -3.92
N LYS A 118 20.72 -2.97 -3.07
CA LYS A 118 20.64 -2.61 -1.65
C LYS A 118 20.61 -1.11 -1.36
N LYS A 119 20.98 -0.27 -2.34
CA LYS A 119 21.11 1.18 -2.18
C LYS A 119 19.80 1.89 -2.50
N THR A 120 19.17 1.56 -3.63
CA THR A 120 17.91 2.16 -4.06
C THR A 120 16.71 1.43 -3.49
N LEU A 121 16.84 0.12 -3.25
CA LEU A 121 15.73 -0.77 -2.91
C LEU A 121 14.59 -0.72 -3.95
N LEU A 122 14.87 -0.33 -5.19
CA LEU A 122 13.93 -0.46 -6.30
C LEU A 122 13.83 -1.93 -6.73
N PRO A 123 12.69 -2.38 -7.27
CA PRO A 123 12.51 -3.76 -7.68
C PRO A 123 13.23 -4.08 -8.99
N ASP A 124 13.67 -5.33 -9.13
CA ASP A 124 14.13 -5.88 -10.41
C ASP A 124 12.90 -6.30 -11.23
N PRO A 125 12.58 -5.64 -12.37
CA PRO A 125 11.34 -5.92 -13.10
C PRO A 125 11.30 -7.32 -13.70
N LEU A 126 12.44 -7.90 -14.10
CA LEU A 126 12.47 -9.22 -14.73
C LEU A 126 12.26 -10.31 -13.68
N ALA A 127 13.05 -10.26 -12.60
CA ALA A 127 12.95 -11.24 -11.52
C ALA A 127 11.59 -11.15 -10.79
N THR A 128 11.00 -9.95 -10.72
CA THR A 128 9.67 -9.75 -10.14
C THR A 128 8.58 -10.42 -10.97
N VAL A 129 8.60 -10.27 -12.30
CA VAL A 129 7.64 -10.95 -13.19
C VAL A 129 7.80 -12.47 -13.14
N GLU A 130 9.03 -12.97 -13.10
CA GLU A 130 9.32 -14.41 -12.96
C GLU A 130 8.72 -14.97 -11.66
N ALA A 131 9.05 -14.37 -10.51
CA ALA A 131 8.52 -14.80 -9.21
C ALA A 131 7.00 -14.67 -9.13
N THR A 132 6.40 -13.66 -9.77
CA THR A 132 4.95 -13.49 -9.82
C THR A 132 4.30 -14.70 -10.47
N ARG A 133 4.79 -15.14 -11.64
CA ARG A 133 4.21 -16.30 -12.35
C ARG A 133 4.31 -17.58 -11.53
N GLU A 134 5.47 -17.82 -10.89
CA GLU A 134 5.66 -19.02 -10.08
C GLU A 134 4.72 -19.01 -8.86
N LEU A 135 4.62 -17.89 -8.15
CA LEU A 135 3.75 -17.79 -6.97
C LEU A 135 2.26 -17.89 -7.33
N VAL A 136 1.84 -17.30 -8.45
CA VAL A 136 0.46 -17.46 -8.95
C VAL A 136 0.17 -18.93 -9.30
N ALA A 137 1.12 -19.63 -9.94
CA ALA A 137 0.99 -21.06 -10.22
C ALA A 137 0.91 -21.92 -8.94
N ASP A 138 1.57 -21.48 -7.87
CA ASP A 138 1.48 -22.05 -6.52
C ASP A 138 0.21 -21.64 -5.75
N GLY A 139 -0.74 -20.96 -6.41
CA GLY A 139 -2.02 -20.55 -5.84
C GLY A 139 -1.93 -19.38 -4.87
N PHE A 140 -0.83 -18.60 -4.88
CA PHE A 140 -0.80 -17.35 -4.14
C PHE A 140 -1.65 -16.29 -4.83
N GLN A 141 -2.33 -15.49 -4.01
CA GLN A 141 -2.77 -14.17 -4.39
C GLN A 141 -1.62 -13.18 -4.19
N VAL A 142 -0.99 -12.77 -5.30
CA VAL A 142 0.26 -12.00 -5.30
C VAL A 142 -0.04 -10.50 -5.35
N LEU A 143 0.35 -9.77 -4.29
CA LEU A 143 0.37 -8.32 -4.24
C LEU A 143 1.81 -7.87 -4.51
N VAL A 144 2.08 -7.33 -5.69
CA VAL A 144 3.47 -7.18 -6.17
C VAL A 144 3.98 -5.75 -6.09
N TYR A 145 5.10 -5.55 -5.37
CA TYR A 145 5.83 -4.29 -5.35
C TYR A 145 6.54 -4.07 -6.70
N SER A 146 6.31 -2.92 -7.32
CA SER A 146 6.83 -2.57 -8.65
C SER A 146 7.37 -1.14 -8.70
N THR A 147 8.12 -0.82 -9.74
CA THR A 147 8.35 0.58 -10.15
C THR A 147 7.05 1.21 -10.65
N ASP A 148 7.10 2.50 -10.95
CA ASP A 148 6.06 3.26 -11.64
C ASP A 148 6.08 3.08 -13.17
N ASP A 149 6.72 2.02 -13.69
CA ASP A 149 6.73 1.72 -15.14
C ASP A 149 5.40 1.07 -15.57
N PRO A 150 4.60 1.71 -16.44
CA PRO A 150 3.33 1.15 -16.90
C PRO A 150 3.46 -0.15 -17.69
N ILE A 151 4.58 -0.37 -18.39
CA ILE A 151 4.81 -1.59 -19.15
C ILE A 151 5.06 -2.77 -18.22
N THR A 152 5.87 -2.55 -17.18
CA THR A 152 6.08 -3.55 -16.13
C THR A 152 4.77 -3.84 -15.39
N ALA A 153 3.95 -2.82 -15.11
CA ALA A 153 2.64 -3.01 -14.47
C ALA A 153 1.71 -3.94 -15.28
N ILE A 154 1.59 -3.75 -16.60
CA ILE A 154 0.79 -4.65 -17.46
C ILE A 154 1.33 -6.09 -17.38
N ARG A 155 2.64 -6.27 -17.52
CA ARG A 155 3.27 -7.60 -17.49
C ARG A 155 3.02 -8.34 -16.18
N LEU A 156 2.95 -7.61 -15.06
CA LEU A 156 2.63 -8.17 -13.75
C LEU A 156 1.15 -8.59 -13.65
N LYS A 157 0.23 -7.77 -14.16
CA LYS A 157 -1.19 -8.16 -14.26
C LYS A 157 -1.37 -9.39 -15.16
N GLU A 158 -0.72 -9.43 -16.32
CA GLU A 158 -0.72 -10.58 -17.25
C GLU A 158 -0.10 -11.84 -16.63
N ALA A 159 0.88 -11.68 -15.73
CA ALA A 159 1.44 -12.78 -14.94
C ALA A 159 0.48 -13.33 -13.88
N GLY A 160 -0.69 -12.69 -13.69
CA GLY A 160 -1.72 -13.11 -12.75
C GLY A 160 -1.63 -12.46 -11.37
N ALA A 161 -0.87 -11.36 -11.23
CA ALA A 161 -0.85 -10.61 -9.97
C ALA A 161 -2.29 -10.22 -9.55
N THR A 162 -2.58 -10.35 -8.26
CA THR A 162 -3.86 -9.94 -7.67
C THR A 162 -3.96 -8.43 -7.53
N SER A 163 -2.83 -7.77 -7.27
CA SER A 163 -2.70 -6.31 -7.23
C SER A 163 -1.30 -5.93 -7.68
N VAL A 164 -1.18 -4.90 -8.52
CA VAL A 164 0.12 -4.25 -8.77
C VAL A 164 0.27 -3.08 -7.81
N MET A 165 1.45 -2.95 -7.22
CA MET A 165 1.74 -1.92 -6.23
C MET A 165 2.91 -1.03 -6.68
N PRO A 166 2.66 0.00 -7.51
CA PRO A 166 3.71 0.89 -8.00
C PRO A 166 4.25 1.82 -6.90
N ALA A 167 5.57 1.99 -6.89
CA ALA A 167 6.25 2.91 -5.99
C ALA A 167 5.95 4.37 -6.28
N GLY A 168 5.65 5.15 -5.24
CA GLY A 168 5.66 6.61 -5.33
C GLY A 168 7.09 7.16 -5.40
N SER A 169 7.98 6.58 -4.58
CA SER A 169 9.41 6.87 -4.52
C SER A 169 10.17 5.73 -3.82
N PRO A 170 11.52 5.72 -3.82
CA PRO A 170 12.30 4.64 -3.20
C PRO A 170 11.91 4.36 -1.74
N ILE A 171 11.99 3.09 -1.33
CA ILE A 171 11.54 2.63 -0.02
C ILE A 171 12.23 3.43 1.11
N GLY A 172 11.41 4.02 1.98
CA GLY A 172 11.89 4.75 3.15
C GLY A 172 12.51 6.12 2.85
N SER A 173 12.44 6.61 1.61
CA SER A 173 12.95 7.93 1.23
C SER A 173 12.08 9.09 1.74
N GLY A 174 10.76 8.87 1.87
CA GLY A 174 9.80 9.89 2.31
C GLY A 174 9.57 11.01 1.30
N GLN A 175 9.84 10.77 0.01
CA GLN A 175 9.72 11.78 -1.04
C GLN A 175 8.31 11.89 -1.63
N GLY A 176 7.38 11.03 -1.22
CA GLY A 176 6.01 11.04 -1.74
C GLY A 176 5.92 10.42 -3.13
N ILE A 177 5.10 11.02 -3.99
CA ILE A 177 4.84 10.58 -5.37
C ILE A 177 5.68 11.43 -6.33
N LEU A 178 6.80 10.89 -6.81
CA LEU A 178 7.71 11.64 -7.69
C LEU A 178 7.16 11.80 -9.10
N ASN A 179 6.41 10.81 -9.57
CA ASN A 179 5.89 10.78 -10.93
C ASN A 179 4.39 10.46 -10.96
N PRO A 180 3.54 11.42 -10.59
CA PRO A 180 2.09 11.21 -10.58
C PRO A 180 1.51 10.91 -11.97
N ASN A 181 2.22 11.28 -13.04
CA ASN A 181 1.80 10.97 -14.40
C ASN A 181 1.91 9.47 -14.69
N ASN A 182 3.04 8.86 -14.35
CA ASN A 182 3.21 7.41 -14.53
C ASN A 182 2.23 6.60 -13.69
N ILE A 183 1.94 7.02 -12.45
CA ILE A 183 0.92 6.36 -11.61
C ILE A 183 -0.45 6.38 -12.31
N ARG A 184 -0.83 7.49 -12.95
CA ARG A 184 -2.09 7.58 -13.72
C ARG A 184 -2.10 6.65 -14.93
N ILE A 185 -1.01 6.57 -15.68
CA ILE A 185 -0.91 5.66 -16.83
C ILE A 185 -0.99 4.21 -16.36
N CYS A 186 -0.33 3.86 -15.25
CA CYS A 186 -0.47 2.54 -14.63
C CYS A 186 -1.93 2.25 -14.26
N LEU A 187 -2.63 3.20 -13.63
CA LEU A 187 -4.04 3.04 -13.28
C LEU A 187 -4.91 2.81 -14.53
N GLU A 188 -4.70 3.60 -15.58
CA GLU A 188 -5.44 3.46 -16.85
C GLU A 188 -5.23 2.07 -17.45
N TYR A 189 -3.97 1.63 -17.61
CA TYR A 189 -3.63 0.35 -18.22
C TYR A 189 -4.06 -0.85 -17.37
N LEU A 190 -3.88 -0.78 -16.05
CA LEU A 190 -4.27 -1.86 -15.14
C LEU A 190 -5.79 -1.97 -15.01
N LYS A 191 -6.55 -0.90 -15.21
CA LYS A 191 -8.02 -0.91 -15.11
C LYS A 191 -8.70 -1.07 -16.47
N GLU A 192 -7.97 -1.02 -17.58
CA GLU A 192 -8.50 -1.30 -18.91
C GLU A 192 -9.02 -2.75 -18.96
N GLY A 193 -10.28 -2.90 -19.38
CA GLY A 193 -10.99 -4.19 -19.43
C GLY A 193 -11.34 -4.80 -18.06
N ASP A 194 -10.85 -4.23 -16.95
CA ASP A 194 -11.11 -4.68 -15.57
C ASP A 194 -11.08 -3.48 -14.60
N PRO A 195 -12.15 -2.67 -14.56
CA PRO A 195 -12.18 -1.46 -13.73
C PRO A 195 -11.99 -1.70 -12.23
N GLY A 196 -12.26 -2.94 -11.78
CA GLY A 196 -12.14 -3.36 -10.40
C GLY A 196 -10.74 -3.80 -10.00
N TYR A 197 -9.79 -3.91 -10.94
CA TYR A 197 -8.43 -4.34 -10.63
C TYR A 197 -7.77 -3.40 -9.61
N PRO A 198 -7.32 -3.91 -8.45
CA PRO A 198 -6.81 -3.07 -7.38
C PRO A 198 -5.37 -2.59 -7.67
N VAL A 199 -5.14 -1.31 -7.42
CA VAL A 199 -3.82 -0.67 -7.53
C VAL A 199 -3.50 0.04 -6.23
N ILE A 200 -2.40 -0.34 -5.58
CA ILE A 200 -1.97 0.20 -4.29
C ILE A 200 -0.67 0.96 -4.46
N VAL A 201 -0.56 2.20 -4.00
CA VAL A 201 0.76 2.85 -4.00
C VAL A 201 1.62 2.31 -2.86
N ASP A 202 2.79 1.81 -3.21
CA ASP A 202 3.78 1.26 -2.28
C ASP A 202 5.17 1.36 -2.92
N ALA A 203 6.17 2.05 -2.39
CA ALA A 203 6.31 2.74 -1.12
C ALA A 203 6.60 4.24 -1.36
N GLY A 204 7.27 4.89 -0.39
CA GLY A 204 7.92 6.18 -0.59
C GLY A 204 7.23 7.38 0.05
N VAL A 205 5.99 7.22 0.51
CA VAL A 205 5.26 8.28 1.23
C VAL A 205 5.97 8.67 2.54
N GLY A 206 6.03 9.97 2.81
CA GLY A 206 6.67 10.54 4.00
C GLY A 206 5.70 11.23 4.95
N THR A 207 4.59 11.77 4.45
CA THR A 207 3.61 12.51 5.25
C THR A 207 2.17 12.33 4.75
N ALA A 208 1.21 12.88 5.51
CA ALA A 208 -0.22 12.83 5.24
C ALA A 208 -0.58 13.31 3.81
N SER A 209 0.00 14.43 3.35
CA SER A 209 -0.31 14.97 2.02
C SER A 209 0.07 14.04 0.88
N ASP A 210 1.05 13.15 1.06
CA ASP A 210 1.44 12.18 0.04
C ASP A 210 0.39 11.09 -0.10
N VAL A 211 -0.15 10.63 1.04
CA VAL A 211 -1.24 9.64 1.09
C VAL A 211 -2.51 10.24 0.47
N SER A 212 -2.86 11.48 0.82
CA SER A 212 -4.00 12.17 0.19
C SER A 212 -3.80 12.32 -1.31
N GLN A 213 -2.62 12.75 -1.77
CA GLN A 213 -2.32 12.87 -3.20
C GLN A 213 -2.43 11.52 -3.92
N ALA A 214 -1.90 10.44 -3.35
CA ALA A 214 -2.03 9.11 -3.95
C ALA A 214 -3.51 8.72 -4.13
N MET A 215 -4.33 8.84 -3.08
CA MET A 215 -5.76 8.54 -3.15
C MET A 215 -6.52 9.46 -4.13
N GLU A 216 -6.15 10.76 -4.20
CA GLU A 216 -6.70 11.70 -5.18
C GLU A 216 -6.34 11.37 -6.64
N LEU A 217 -5.30 10.56 -6.88
CA LEU A 217 -4.99 10.05 -8.22
C LEU A 217 -5.93 8.91 -8.65
N GLY A 218 -6.69 8.33 -7.70
CA GLY A 218 -7.62 7.24 -7.95
C GLY A 218 -7.07 5.85 -7.64
N VAL A 219 -5.97 5.76 -6.89
CA VAL A 219 -5.45 4.48 -6.40
C VAL A 219 -6.42 3.90 -5.37
N ASP A 220 -6.44 2.57 -5.26
CA ASP A 220 -7.41 1.86 -4.42
C ASP A 220 -6.95 1.77 -2.96
N GLY A 221 -5.66 1.93 -2.70
CA GLY A 221 -5.09 2.03 -1.37
C GLY A 221 -3.63 2.51 -1.35
N VAL A 222 -3.09 2.66 -0.14
CA VAL A 222 -1.70 3.04 0.10
C VAL A 222 -1.09 2.10 1.14
N LEU A 223 0.13 1.63 0.87
CA LEU A 223 0.93 0.85 1.81
C LEU A 223 2.12 1.68 2.28
N LEU A 224 2.30 1.77 3.61
CA LEU A 224 3.43 2.51 4.17
C LEU A 224 3.95 1.92 5.48
N ASN A 225 5.21 2.24 5.80
CA ASN A 225 5.84 1.85 7.06
C ASN A 225 6.65 3.03 7.63
N THR A 226 7.72 3.40 6.93
CA THR A 226 8.70 4.40 7.42
C THR A 226 8.04 5.75 7.68
N GLY A 227 7.02 6.15 6.91
CA GLY A 227 6.29 7.39 7.12
C GLY A 227 5.60 7.49 8.49
N ILE A 228 5.23 6.37 9.13
CA ILE A 228 4.74 6.34 10.51
C ILE A 228 5.88 6.03 11.47
N ALA A 229 6.55 4.88 11.29
CA ALA A 229 7.51 4.35 12.25
C ALA A 229 8.72 5.26 12.49
N GLY A 230 9.12 6.03 11.46
CA GLY A 230 10.23 6.98 11.52
C GLY A 230 9.86 8.40 11.96
N ALA A 231 8.60 8.67 12.29
CA ALA A 231 8.18 9.98 12.75
C ALA A 231 8.67 10.29 14.18
N LYS A 232 8.79 11.57 14.53
CA LYS A 232 9.08 11.99 15.92
C LYS A 232 7.97 11.57 16.90
N ASP A 233 6.73 11.57 16.43
CA ASP A 233 5.54 11.11 17.16
C ASP A 233 4.78 10.11 16.24
N PRO A 234 5.16 8.82 16.27
CA PRO A 234 4.57 7.80 15.40
C PRO A 234 3.07 7.62 15.61
N LEU A 235 2.59 7.75 16.86
CA LEU A 235 1.18 7.55 17.17
C LEU A 235 0.32 8.65 16.55
N ARG A 236 0.74 9.92 16.69
CA ARG A 236 0.09 11.04 16.00
C ARG A 236 0.15 10.88 14.48
N MET A 237 1.28 10.42 13.94
CA MET A 237 1.42 10.21 12.51
C MET A 237 0.51 9.10 11.99
N ALA A 238 0.29 8.03 12.75
CA ALA A 238 -0.65 6.97 12.39
C ALA A 238 -2.08 7.50 12.23
N HIS A 239 -2.54 8.37 13.14
CA HIS A 239 -3.83 9.06 12.99
C HIS A 239 -3.86 9.97 11.76
N ALA A 240 -2.79 10.74 11.52
CA ALA A 240 -2.71 11.63 10.37
C ALA A 240 -2.77 10.87 9.04
N MET A 241 -2.08 9.73 8.90
CA MET A 241 -2.11 8.91 7.69
C MET A 241 -3.49 8.28 7.44
N ARG A 242 -4.17 7.83 8.50
CA ARG A 242 -5.56 7.33 8.41
C ARG A 242 -6.50 8.41 7.87
N ASP A 243 -6.45 9.59 8.46
CA ASP A 243 -7.34 10.69 8.11
C ASP A 243 -7.04 11.20 6.69
N ALA A 244 -5.76 11.24 6.31
CA ALA A 244 -5.32 11.58 4.96
C ALA A 244 -5.81 10.60 3.89
N CYS A 245 -5.75 9.30 4.17
CA CYS A 245 -6.25 8.25 3.28
C CYS A 245 -7.76 8.42 3.05
N ARG A 246 -8.52 8.66 4.13
CA ARG A 246 -9.97 8.90 4.05
C ARG A 246 -10.28 10.18 3.28
N ALA A 247 -9.61 11.28 3.61
CA ALA A 247 -9.83 12.57 2.95
C ALA A 247 -9.54 12.50 1.44
N GLY A 248 -8.41 11.89 1.05
CA GLY A 248 -8.05 11.73 -0.35
C GLY A 248 -9.03 10.83 -1.13
N ARG A 249 -9.50 9.74 -0.51
CA ARG A 249 -10.52 8.88 -1.13
C ARG A 249 -11.84 9.61 -1.34
N GLN A 250 -12.30 10.36 -0.34
CA GLN A 250 -13.51 11.17 -0.45
C GLN A 250 -13.36 12.26 -1.52
N ALA A 251 -12.19 12.91 -1.61
CA ALA A 251 -11.91 13.90 -2.65
C ALA A 251 -11.92 13.29 -4.06
N TRP A 252 -11.42 12.05 -4.22
CA TRP A 252 -11.52 11.31 -5.48
C TRP A 252 -12.98 11.02 -5.85
N LEU A 253 -13.75 10.44 -4.94
CA LEU A 253 -15.17 10.11 -5.16
C LEU A 253 -16.03 11.34 -5.41
N ALA A 254 -15.72 12.47 -4.78
CA ALA A 254 -16.47 13.72 -4.93
C ALA A 254 -16.25 14.41 -6.28
N GLY A 255 -15.20 14.05 -7.03
CA GLY A 255 -14.89 14.68 -8.31
C GLY A 255 -14.46 16.14 -8.18
N ARG A 256 -13.17 16.39 -7.89
CA ARG A 256 -12.63 17.75 -7.74
C ARG A 256 -12.92 18.64 -8.97
N ILE A 257 -13.01 19.95 -8.73
CA ILE A 257 -13.10 20.94 -9.81
C ILE A 257 -11.89 20.86 -10.77
N PRO A 258 -12.07 21.20 -12.06
CA PRO A 258 -10.96 21.27 -13.01
C PRO A 258 -9.96 22.36 -12.62
N ARG A 259 -8.67 22.12 -12.90
CA ARG A 259 -7.65 23.15 -12.78
C ARG A 259 -7.83 24.16 -13.92
N LYS A 260 -8.00 25.43 -13.58
CA LYS A 260 -8.05 26.53 -14.53
C LYS A 260 -6.72 27.28 -14.52
N LEU A 261 -6.33 27.82 -15.67
CA LEU A 261 -5.15 28.68 -15.78
C LEU A 261 -5.39 30.04 -15.12
N TYR A 262 -6.61 30.59 -15.24
CA TYR A 262 -7.00 31.90 -14.73
C TYR A 262 -8.15 31.78 -13.74
N ALA A 263 -8.24 32.76 -12.82
CA ALA A 263 -9.32 32.84 -11.84
C ALA A 263 -10.69 33.01 -12.52
N THR A 264 -11.73 32.48 -11.89
CA THR A 264 -13.12 32.81 -12.24
C THR A 264 -13.69 33.54 -11.03
N ALA A 265 -14.36 34.67 -11.25
CA ALA A 265 -15.00 35.40 -10.17
C ALA A 265 -15.99 34.46 -9.43
N SER A 266 -15.88 34.38 -8.10
CA SER A 266 -16.74 33.54 -7.27
C SER A 266 -18.12 34.16 -7.04
N SER A 267 -18.30 35.43 -7.43
CA SER A 267 -19.49 36.23 -7.17
C SER A 267 -20.07 36.77 -8.49
N PRO A 268 -21.40 36.78 -8.69
CA PRO A 268 -22.02 37.37 -9.87
C PRO A 268 -21.66 38.86 -10.01
N GLU A 269 -21.46 39.34 -11.24
CA GLU A 269 -21.10 40.75 -11.52
C GLU A 269 -22.24 41.76 -11.23
N THR A 270 -23.41 41.29 -10.81
CA THR A 270 -24.51 42.16 -10.37
C THR A 270 -24.16 42.80 -9.03
N GLY A 271 -23.76 44.08 -9.07
CA GLY A 271 -23.53 44.90 -7.86
C GLY A 271 -22.08 45.28 -7.58
N VAL A 272 -21.18 45.19 -8.57
CA VAL A 272 -19.82 45.73 -8.40
C VAL A 272 -19.90 47.27 -8.32
N VAL A 273 -19.46 47.82 -7.18
CA VAL A 273 -19.34 49.26 -6.97
C VAL A 273 -18.15 49.76 -7.80
N GLY A 274 -18.42 50.36 -8.95
CA GLY A 274 -17.41 51.02 -9.78
C GLY A 274 -17.60 50.77 -11.27
N SER A 275 -18.53 51.51 -11.87
CA SER A 275 -18.53 51.85 -13.29
C SER A 275 -18.28 53.35 -13.44
#